data_AF-A0AAW1H536-F1
#
_entry.id   AF-A0AAW1H536-F1
#
_cell.length_a   1.000
_cell.length_b   1.000
_cell.length_c   1.000
_cell.angle_alpha   90.00
_cell.angle_beta   90.00
_cell.angle_gamma   90.00
#
_symmetry.space_group_name_H-M   'P 1'
#
loop_
_entity.id
_entity.type
_entity.pdbx_description
1 polymer ?
#
loop_
_entity_poly.entity_id
_entity_poly.type
_entity_poly.pdbx_seq_one_letter_code
_entity_poly.pdbx_strand_id
1 'polypeptide(L)' 'ALLPEVYTDGLCVTVPNPLVTEVQAVFLEIIATMALVLVVCTVWDPRTYGQFDSLTLKLGLMIATIFISV' A
#
# COMPACT_ATOMS: atom_id res chain seq x y z
N ALA A 1 -7.21 4.46 16.87
CA ALA A 1 -5.76 4.45 16.60
C ALA A 1 -5.06 3.50 17.60
N LEU A 2 -4.12 2.66 17.15
CA LEU A 2 -3.47 1.63 18.00
C LEU A 2 -2.24 2.15 18.78
N LEU A 3 -1.92 3.44 18.71
CA LEU A 3 -0.87 4.09 19.49
C LEU A 3 -1.48 5.17 20.41
N PRO A 4 -0.95 5.36 21.62
CA PRO A 4 -1.33 6.48 22.47
C PRO A 4 -0.93 7.81 21.80
N GLU A 5 -1.83 8.81 21.81
CA GLU A 5 -1.64 10.13 21.14
C GLU A 5 -0.36 10.87 21.55
N VAL A 6 0.25 10.49 22.68
CA VAL A 6 1.51 11.07 23.18
C VAL A 6 2.71 10.81 22.25
N TYR A 7 2.62 9.86 21.30
CA TYR A 7 3.74 9.48 20.43
C TYR A 7 3.64 10.00 18.98
N THR A 8 2.52 10.61 18.58
CA THR A 8 2.30 11.04 17.19
C THR A 8 2.85 12.43 16.87
N ASP A 9 3.15 13.24 17.89
CA ASP A 9 3.70 14.58 17.70
C ASP A 9 5.15 14.51 17.22
N GLY A 10 5.33 14.68 15.91
CA GLY A 10 6.64 14.73 15.24
C GLY A 10 7.04 13.47 14.47
N LEU A 11 6.18 12.44 14.41
CA LEU A 11 6.44 11.24 13.60
C LEU A 11 5.79 11.37 12.22
N CYS A 12 6.57 11.20 11.15
CA CYS A 12 6.05 11.17 9.79
C CYS A 12 5.48 9.77 9.50
N VAL A 13 4.21 9.57 9.85
CA VAL A 13 3.46 8.33 9.63
C VAL A 13 2.22 8.61 8.80
N THR A 14 1.73 7.59 8.10
CA THR A 14 0.45 7.66 7.40
C THR A 14 -0.68 7.76 8.43
N VAL A 15 -1.43 8.85 8.38
CA VAL A 15 -2.58 9.11 9.26
C VAL A 15 -3.84 9.01 8.41
N PRO A 16 -4.84 8.20 8.81
CA PRO A 16 -6.08 8.11 8.06
C PRO A 16 -6.83 9.44 8.06
N ASN A 17 -7.47 9.74 6.93
CA ASN A 17 -8.31 10.93 6.78
C ASN A 17 -9.35 11.03 7.91
N PRO A 18 -9.51 12.19 8.59
CA PRO A 18 -10.46 12.36 9.70
C PRO A 18 -11.94 12.10 9.33
N LEU A 19 -12.29 12.08 8.04
CA LEU A 19 -13.65 11.76 7.58
C LEU A 19 -13.91 10.25 7.47
N VAL A 20 -12.88 9.41 7.63
CA VAL A 20 -12.96 7.96 7.45
C VAL A 20 -12.99 7.27 8.81
N THR A 21 -13.89 6.30 8.98
CA THR A 21 -13.96 5.52 10.22
C THR A 21 -12.75 4.59 10.34
N GLU A 22 -12.30 4.28 11.57
CA GLU A 22 -11.13 3.43 11.79
C GLU A 22 -11.27 2.05 11.12
N VAL A 23 -12.47 1.47 11.14
CA VAL A 23 -12.76 0.17 10.51
C VAL A 23 -12.63 0.26 8.99
N GLN A 24 -13.10 1.36 8.39
CA GLN A 24 -12.96 1.60 6.96
C GLN A 24 -11.49 1.81 6.56
N ALA A 25 -10.72 2.53 7.37
CA ALA A 25 -9.29 2.71 7.14
C ALA A 25 -8.54 1.37 7.15
N VAL A 26 -8.83 0.50 8.13
CA VAL A 26 -8.25 -0.86 8.18
C VAL A 26 -8.63 -1.69 6.95
N PHE A 27 -9.88 -1.61 6.51
CA PHE A 27 -10.32 -2.35 5.34
C PHE A 27 -9.62 -1.88 4.05
N LEU A 28 -9.41 -0.58 3.92
CA LEU A 28 -8.69 0.01 2.78
C LEU A 28 -7.21 -0.44 2.77
N GLU A 29 -6.56 -0.43 3.92
CA GLU A 29 -5.17 -0.93 4.08
C GLU A 29 -5.03 -2.42 3.75
N ILE A 30 -6.01 -3.24 4.11
CA ILE A 30 -6.04 -4.66 3.76
C ILE A 30 -6.12 -4.84 2.24
N ILE A 31 -7.02 -4.10 1.57
CA ILE A 31 -7.18 -4.18 0.12
C ILE A 31 -5.91 -3.72 -0.60
N ALA A 32 -5.34 -2.59 -0.17
CA ALA A 32 -4.10 -2.05 -0.73
C ALA A 32 -2.95 -3.06 -0.61
N THR A 33 -2.80 -3.68 0.57
CA THR A 33 -1.77 -4.69 0.82
C THR A 33 -2.00 -5.94 -0.02
N MET A 34 -3.25 -6.41 -0.16
CA MET A 34 -3.57 -7.55 -1.03
C MET A 34 -3.22 -7.27 -2.49
N ALA A 35 -3.56 -6.09 -3.01
CA ALA A 35 -3.20 -5.70 -4.37
C ALA A 35 -1.67 -5.67 -4.56
N LEU A 36 -0.94 -5.16 -3.57
CA LEU A 36 0.52 -5.13 -3.59
C LEU A 36 1.10 -6.55 -3.68
N VAL A 37 0.63 -7.45 -2.82
CA VAL A 37 1.07 -8.85 -2.82
C VAL A 37 0.79 -9.51 -4.16
N LEU A 38 -0.40 -9.32 -4.74
CA LEU A 38 -0.73 -9.90 -6.05
C LEU A 38 0.23 -9.43 -7.14
N VAL A 39 0.53 -8.13 -7.21
CA VAL A 39 1.48 -7.60 -8.20
C VAL A 39 2.88 -8.16 -7.96
N VAL A 40 3.33 -8.24 -6.72
CA VAL A 40 4.62 -8.84 -6.36
C VAL A 40 4.67 -10.32 -6.77
N CYS A 41 3.57 -11.07 -6.61
CA CYS A 41 3.47 -12.44 -7.10
C CYS A 41 3.59 -12.53 -8.62
N THR A 42 3.07 -11.56 -9.39
CA THR A 42 3.24 -11.56 -10.86
C THR A 42 4.70 -11.41 -11.30
N VAL A 43 5.55 -10.82 -10.47
CA VAL A 43 6.98 -10.64 -10.76
C VAL A 43 7.71 -11.98 -10.77
N TRP A 44 7.38 -12.86 -9.83
CA TRP A 44 8.00 -14.18 -9.68
C TRP A 44 7.18 -15.31 -10.29
N ASP A 45 6.08 -14.99 -11.00
CA ASP A 45 5.32 -16.01 -11.71
C ASP A 45 6.20 -16.59 -12.84
N PRO A 46 6.47 -17.92 -12.85
CA PRO A 46 7.24 -18.57 -13.92
C PRO A 46 6.61 -18.38 -15.31
N ARG A 47 5.33 -17.98 -15.40
CA ARG A 47 4.66 -17.64 -16.67
C ARG A 47 5.09 -16.29 -17.25
N THR A 48 5.60 -15.39 -16.40
CA THR A 48 6.06 -14.04 -16.77
C THR A 48 7.59 -13.95 -16.84
N TYR A 49 8.28 -15.08 -16.70
CA TYR A 49 9.74 -15.17 -16.74
C TYR A 49 10.28 -14.65 -18.08
N GLY A 50 10.83 -13.42 -18.07
CA GLY A 50 11.41 -12.76 -19.25
C GLY A 50 10.69 -11.49 -19.71
N GLN A 51 9.49 -11.17 -19.21
CA GLN A 51 8.79 -9.92 -19.54
C GLN A 51 8.98 -8.85 -18.46
N PHE A 52 10.24 -8.44 -18.28
CA PHE A 52 10.65 -7.51 -17.24
C PHE A 52 10.86 -6.07 -17.72
N ASP A 53 10.57 -5.78 -18.99
CA ASP A 53 10.86 -4.50 -19.65
C ASP A 53 10.28 -3.26 -18.96
N SER A 54 9.30 -3.43 -18.06
CA SER A 54 8.74 -2.33 -17.27
C SER A 54 8.38 -2.73 -15.83
N LEU A 55 9.11 -3.69 -15.26
CA LEU A 55 8.85 -4.19 -13.90
C LEU A 55 8.83 -3.07 -12.87
N THR A 56 9.90 -2.27 -12.84
CA THR A 56 10.08 -1.17 -11.90
C THR A 56 9.00 -0.10 -12.07
N LEU A 57 8.57 0.15 -13.31
CA LEU A 57 7.51 1.11 -13.58
C LEU A 57 6.15 0.59 -13.09
N LYS A 58 5.84 -0.68 -13.32
CA LYS A 58 4.60 -1.33 -12.84
C LYS A 58 4.52 -1.34 -11.31
N LEU A 59 5.62 -1.71 -10.65
CA LEU A 59 5.70 -1.72 -9.20
C LEU A 59 5.63 -0.31 -8.62
N GLY A 60 6.41 0.63 -9.19
CA GLY A 60 6.46 2.01 -8.75
C GLY A 60 5.13 2.75 -8.92
N LEU A 61 4.44 2.53 -10.05
CA LEU A 61 3.11 3.11 -10.28
C LEU A 61 2.09 2.55 -9.27
N MET A 62 2.15 1.26 -8.98
CA MET A 62 1.23 0.64 -8.01
C MET A 62 1.48 1.14 -6.58
N ILE A 63 2.75 1.30 -6.17
CA ILE A 63 3.09 1.91 -4.88
C ILE A 63 2.63 3.37 -4.81
N ALA A 64 2.82 4.15 -5.89
CA ALA A 64 2.36 5.53 -5.95
C ALA A 64 0.84 5.63 -5.82
N THR A 65 0.09 4.72 -6.45
CA THR A 65 -1.38 4.68 -6.30
C THR A 65 -1.80 4.34 -4.87
N ILE A 66 -1.12 3.40 -4.20
CA ILE A 66 -1.41 3.07 -2.81
C ILE A 66 -1.16 4.27 -1.90
N PHE A 67 -0.02 4.94 -2.08
CA PHE A 67 0.35 6.10 -1.28
C PHE A 67 -0.64 7.28 -1.41
N ILE A 68 -1.21 7.49 -2.60
CA ILE A 68 -2.23 8.53 -2.81
C ILE A 68 -3.59 8.12 -2.23
N SER A 69 -3.87 6.82 -2.16
CA SER A 69 -5.17 6.31 -1.68
C SER A 69 -5.30 6.23 -0.16
N VAL A 70 -4.17 6.28 0.57
CA VAL A 70 -4.08 6.24 2.03
C VAL A 70 -3.88 7.65 2.58
#